data_AF-A0A7X8D3Y0-F1
#
_entry.id   AF-A0A7X8D3Y0-F1
#
_cell.length_a   1.000
_cell.length_b   1.000
_cell.length_c   1.000
_cell.angle_alpha   90.00
_cell.angle_beta   90.00
_cell.angle_gamma   90.00
#
_symmetry.space_group_name_H-M   'P 1'
#
loop_
_entity.id
_entity.type
_entity.pdbx_description
1 polymer ?
#
loop_
_entity_poly.entity_id
_entity_poly.type
_entity_poly.pdbx_seq_one_letter_code
_entity_poly.pdbx_strand_id
1 'polypeptide(L)'
;MYEIRQKQRQELRKKKWFRYALLAIGIFLFCQGSSLLTKNFGYASTSVIIGIILHSASVGHLCQRIFKMDSSNLANAAMIFSLIIVAFISYSKSLYIILIFLLDLVSIFVYILVSFINFRSRKNRQE
;
A
#
# COMPACT_ATOMS: atom_id res chain seq x y z
N MET A 1 26.12 -23.59 -16.57
CA MET A 1 25.49 -23.75 -15.22
C MET A 1 25.64 -22.54 -14.30
N TYR A 2 26.74 -21.77 -14.39
CA TYR A 2 26.93 -20.52 -13.63
C TYR A 2 26.07 -19.36 -14.17
N GLU A 3 25.95 -19.24 -15.49
CA GLU A 3 25.13 -18.21 -16.15
C GLU A 3 23.63 -18.34 -15.85
N ILE A 4 23.12 -19.58 -15.77
CA ILE A 4 21.72 -19.87 -15.40
C ILE A 4 21.42 -19.37 -13.98
N ARG A 5 22.36 -19.58 -13.05
CA ARG A 5 22.26 -19.08 -11.66
C ARG A 5 22.34 -17.55 -11.58
N GLN A 6 23.14 -16.90 -12.45
CA GLN A 6 23.18 -15.45 -12.51
C GLN A 6 21.90 -14.84 -13.11
N LYS A 7 21.35 -15.44 -14.18
CA LYS A 7 20.05 -15.04 -14.76
C LYS A 7 18.91 -15.15 -13.74
N GLN A 8 18.82 -16.26 -13.02
CA GLN A 8 17.84 -16.43 -11.93
C GLN A 8 18.00 -15.38 -10.82
N ARG A 9 19.24 -15.05 -10.41
CA ARG A 9 19.48 -14.00 -9.40
C ARG A 9 19.06 -12.61 -9.90
N GLN A 10 19.29 -12.30 -11.18
CA GLN A 10 18.86 -11.04 -11.77
C GLN A 10 17.34 -10.93 -11.87
N GLU A 11 16.65 -12.00 -12.28
CA GLU A 11 15.18 -12.06 -12.29
C GLU A 11 14.58 -11.89 -10.90
N LEU A 12 15.16 -12.55 -9.90
CA LEU A 12 14.76 -12.37 -8.50
C LEU A 12 14.99 -10.94 -8.02
N ARG A 13 16.07 -10.27 -8.44
CA ARG A 13 16.31 -8.84 -8.13
C ARG A 13 15.29 -7.94 -8.83
N LYS A 14 14.96 -8.17 -10.10
CA LYS A 14 13.93 -7.42 -10.83
C LYS A 14 12.55 -7.58 -10.19
N LYS A 15 12.14 -8.81 -9.88
CA LYS A 15 10.90 -9.09 -9.13
C LYS A 15 10.88 -8.46 -7.74
N LYS A 16 12.05 -8.31 -7.09
CA LYS A 16 12.17 -7.62 -5.81
C LYS A 16 11.87 -6.13 -5.96
N TRP A 17 12.53 -5.47 -6.90
CA TRP A 17 12.38 -4.03 -7.16
C TRP A 17 10.98 -3.65 -7.67
N PHE A 18 10.38 -4.50 -8.50
CA PHE A 18 9.07 -4.26 -9.09
C PHE A 18 8.00 -3.96 -8.03
N ARG A 19 8.03 -4.61 -6.86
CA ARG A 19 7.03 -4.39 -5.80
C ARG A 19 7.20 -3.08 -5.05
N TYR A 20 8.44 -2.62 -4.87
CA TYR A 20 8.70 -1.30 -4.32
C TYR A 20 8.26 -0.21 -5.30
N ALA A 21 8.53 -0.41 -6.60
CA ALA A 21 8.06 0.48 -7.65
C ALA A 21 6.52 0.51 -7.71
N LEU A 22 5.86 -0.64 -7.58
CA LEU A 22 4.40 -0.75 -7.59
C LEU A 22 3.76 -0.04 -6.39
N LEU A 23 4.38 -0.11 -5.22
CA LEU A 23 3.98 0.68 -4.05
C LEU A 23 4.16 2.19 -4.32
N ALA A 24 5.32 2.61 -4.82
CA ALA A 24 5.60 4.01 -5.11
C ALA A 24 4.62 4.61 -6.13
N ILE A 25 4.27 3.84 -7.17
CA ILE A 25 3.24 4.21 -8.15
C ILE A 25 1.87 4.29 -7.48
N GLY A 26 1.54 3.36 -6.58
CA GLY A 26 0.31 3.40 -5.79
C GLY A 26 0.17 4.67 -4.96
N ILE A 27 1.22 5.01 -4.21
CA ILE A 27 1.31 6.25 -3.40
C ILE A 27 1.15 7.48 -4.29
N PHE A 28 1.87 7.53 -5.42
CA PHE A 28 1.83 8.66 -6.33
C PHE A 28 0.45 8.88 -6.95
N LEU A 29 -0.16 7.81 -7.49
CA LEU A 29 -1.51 7.86 -8.10
C LEU A 29 -2.58 8.21 -7.09
N PHE A 30 -2.46 7.69 -5.86
CA PHE A 30 -3.38 8.02 -4.78
C PHE A 30 -3.25 9.49 -4.36
N CYS A 31 -2.02 10.00 -4.17
CA CYS A 31 -1.79 11.39 -3.80
C CYS A 31 -2.28 12.38 -4.88
N GLN A 32 -1.94 12.13 -6.15
CA GLN A 32 -2.39 12.95 -7.27
C GLN A 32 -3.91 12.87 -7.46
N GLY A 33 -4.47 11.66 -7.42
CA GLY A 33 -5.90 11.44 -7.53
C GLY A 33 -6.67 12.16 -6.43
N SER A 34 -6.26 12.01 -5.17
CA SER A 34 -6.89 12.66 -4.03
C SER A 34 -6.77 14.18 -4.07
N SER A 35 -5.65 14.73 -4.55
CA SER A 35 -5.49 16.17 -4.73
C SER A 35 -6.35 16.77 -5.84
N LEU A 36 -6.72 15.98 -6.84
CA LEU A 36 -7.51 16.41 -8.01
C LEU A 36 -9.01 16.13 -7.87
N LEU A 37 -9.44 15.44 -6.80
CA LEU A 37 -10.86 15.10 -6.54
C LEU A 37 -11.78 16.31 -6.55
N THR A 38 -11.29 17.47 -6.07
CA THR A 38 -12.04 18.73 -6.03
C THR A 38 -12.20 19.39 -7.39
N LYS A 39 -11.31 19.11 -8.35
CA LYS A 39 -11.27 19.76 -9.66
C LYS A 39 -11.86 18.92 -10.78
N ASN A 40 -11.57 17.62 -10.81
CA ASN A 40 -11.96 16.71 -11.89
C ASN A 40 -12.29 15.32 -11.34
N PHE A 41 -13.50 15.16 -10.77
CA PHE A 41 -13.91 13.94 -10.08
C PHE A 41 -13.80 12.66 -10.92
N GLY A 42 -14.14 12.70 -12.22
CA GLY A 42 -14.14 11.52 -13.08
C GLY A 42 -12.77 10.85 -13.21
N TYR A 43 -11.74 11.59 -13.62
CA TYR A 43 -10.38 11.04 -13.75
C TYR A 43 -9.67 10.90 -12.40
N ALA A 44 -10.00 11.75 -11.42
CA ALA A 44 -9.42 11.67 -10.08
C ALA A 44 -9.86 10.40 -9.34
N SER A 45 -11.15 10.05 -9.39
CA SER A 45 -11.70 8.87 -8.72
C SER A 45 -11.09 7.57 -9.24
N THR A 46 -10.90 7.45 -10.56
CA THR A 46 -10.22 6.29 -11.17
C THR A 46 -8.77 6.17 -10.72
N SER A 47 -8.02 7.27 -10.67
CA SER A 47 -6.65 7.29 -10.12
C SER A 47 -6.60 6.86 -8.65
N VAL A 48 -7.55 7.32 -7.83
CA VAL A 48 -7.66 6.92 -6.42
C VAL A 48 -7.94 5.43 -6.28
N ILE A 49 -8.91 4.89 -7.05
CA ILE A 49 -9.25 3.46 -7.02
C ILE A 49 -8.05 2.61 -7.42
N ILE A 50 -7.34 2.99 -8.50
CA ILE A 50 -6.12 2.30 -8.93
C ILE A 50 -5.04 2.37 -7.84
N GLY A 51 -4.87 3.54 -7.20
CA GLY A 51 -3.96 3.72 -6.06
C GLY A 51 -4.27 2.77 -4.91
N ILE A 52 -5.54 2.61 -4.53
CA ILE A 52 -5.98 1.69 -3.46
C ILE A 52 -5.69 0.22 -3.81
N ILE A 53 -5.94 -0.18 -5.06
CA ILE A 53 -5.64 -1.54 -5.53
C ILE A 53 -4.13 -1.81 -5.48
N LEU A 54 -3.32 -0.86 -5.94
CA LEU A 54 -1.86 -0.97 -5.93
C LEU A 54 -1.31 -1.07 -4.49
N HIS A 55 -1.86 -0.32 -3.54
CA HIS A 55 -1.52 -0.45 -2.12
C HIS A 55 -1.82 -1.85 -1.62
N SER A 56 -3.03 -2.37 -1.88
CA SER A 56 -3.44 -3.70 -1.43
C SER A 56 -2.57 -4.81 -2.03
N ALA A 57 -2.19 -4.69 -3.30
CA ALA A 57 -1.36 -5.66 -4.00
C ALA A 57 0.13 -5.61 -3.58
N SER A 58 0.64 -4.45 -3.20
CA SER A 58 2.07 -4.26 -2.87
C SER A 58 2.37 -4.39 -1.38
N VAL A 59 1.60 -3.73 -0.51
CA VAL A 59 1.88 -3.60 0.93
C VAL A 59 1.89 -4.96 1.61
N GLY A 60 0.89 -5.81 1.33
CA GLY A 60 0.83 -7.15 1.93
C GLY A 60 2.04 -8.01 1.58
N HIS A 61 2.50 -7.96 0.32
CA HIS A 61 3.69 -8.69 -0.07
C HIS A 61 4.97 -8.10 0.53
N LEU A 62 5.08 -6.78 0.60
CA LEU A 62 6.24 -6.12 1.20
C LEU A 62 6.32 -6.41 2.70
N CYS A 63 5.18 -6.38 3.40
CA CYS A 63 5.08 -6.71 4.81
C CYS A 63 5.51 -8.17 5.08
N GLN A 64 4.98 -9.13 4.32
CA GLN A 64 5.39 -10.53 4.45
C GLN A 64 6.88 -10.74 4.17
N ARG A 65 7.46 -9.99 3.23
CA ARG A 65 8.90 -10.11 2.93
C ARG A 65 9.78 -9.48 4.01
N ILE A 66 9.43 -8.30 4.52
CA ILE A 66 10.26 -7.53 5.46
C ILE A 66 10.09 -8.08 6.89
N PHE A 67 8.85 -8.29 7.31
CA PHE A 67 8.51 -8.65 8.69
C PHE A 67 8.22 -10.14 8.88
N LYS A 68 8.15 -10.93 7.79
CA LYS A 68 7.75 -12.36 7.82
C LYS A 68 6.38 -12.59 8.47
N MET A 69 5.52 -11.58 8.44
CA MET A 69 4.16 -11.64 8.95
C MET A 69 3.21 -12.00 7.81
N ASP A 70 2.30 -12.93 8.06
CA ASP A 70 1.28 -13.25 7.07
C ASP A 70 0.38 -12.05 6.80
N SER A 71 0.05 -11.85 5.53
CA SER A 71 -0.89 -10.81 5.13
C SER A 71 -2.24 -11.11 5.77
N SER A 72 -2.72 -10.20 6.61
CA SER A 72 -4.05 -10.34 7.19
C SER A 72 -5.08 -9.57 6.37
N ASN A 73 -6.18 -10.25 6.04
CA ASN A 73 -7.33 -9.61 5.38
C ASN A 73 -7.85 -8.43 6.21
N LEU A 74 -7.77 -8.53 7.54
CA LEU A 74 -8.14 -7.46 8.47
C LEU A 74 -7.25 -6.22 8.33
N ALA A 75 -5.92 -6.38 8.21
CA ALA A 75 -5.01 -5.25 7.99
C ALA A 75 -5.24 -4.61 6.63
N ASN A 76 -5.48 -5.41 5.57
CA ASN A 76 -5.81 -4.87 4.25
C ASN A 76 -7.10 -4.04 4.32
N ALA A 77 -8.14 -4.55 4.97
CA ALA A 77 -9.39 -3.82 5.16
C ALA A 77 -9.19 -2.52 5.95
N ALA A 78 -8.41 -2.54 7.03
CA ALA A 78 -8.10 -1.35 7.84
C ALA A 78 -7.35 -0.27 7.03
N MET A 79 -6.37 -0.69 6.22
CA MET A 79 -5.64 0.21 5.33
C MET A 79 -6.57 0.81 4.27
N ILE A 80 -7.36 0.00 3.57
CA ILE A 80 -8.31 0.48 2.55
C ILE A 80 -9.30 1.46 3.16
N PHE A 81 -9.84 1.14 4.35
CA PHE A 81 -10.76 2.02 5.06
C PHE A 81 -10.12 3.37 5.41
N SER A 82 -8.86 3.35 5.87
CA SER A 82 -8.07 4.57 6.11
C SER A 82 -7.88 5.39 4.83
N LEU A 83 -7.54 4.75 3.71
CA LEU A 83 -7.37 5.43 2.41
C LEU A 83 -8.69 6.04 1.91
N ILE A 84 -9.82 5.36 2.10
CA ILE A 84 -11.14 5.89 1.73
C ILE A 84 -11.46 7.15 2.56
N ILE A 85 -11.17 7.14 3.86
CA ILE A 85 -11.34 8.34 4.71
C ILE A 85 -10.48 9.49 4.19
N VAL A 86 -9.22 9.24 3.84
CA VAL A 86 -8.32 10.27 3.29
C VAL A 86 -8.84 10.83 1.97
N ALA A 87 -9.33 9.98 1.08
CA ALA A 87 -9.95 10.38 -0.18
C ALA A 87 -11.23 11.22 0.06
N PHE A 88 -12.07 10.82 1.01
CA PHE A 88 -13.28 11.56 1.38
C PHE A 88 -12.96 12.95 1.96
N ILE A 89 -11.97 13.04 2.86
CA ILE A 89 -11.52 14.33 3.40
C ILE A 89 -10.95 15.21 2.29
N SER A 90 -10.17 14.63 1.38
CA SER A 90 -9.59 15.34 0.23
C SER A 90 -10.64 15.81 -0.77
N TYR A 91 -11.78 15.11 -0.86
CA TYR A 91 -12.94 15.55 -1.64
C TYR A 91 -13.63 16.75 -0.99
N SER A 92 -13.83 16.74 0.34
CA SER A 92 -14.50 17.85 1.05
C SER A 92 -13.62 19.08 1.22
N LYS A 93 -12.30 18.92 1.35
CA LYS A 93 -11.34 20.01 1.53
C LYS A 93 -10.15 19.81 0.61
N SER A 94 -9.75 20.88 -0.08
CA SER A 94 -8.51 20.90 -0.86
C SER A 94 -7.31 20.83 0.09
N LEU A 95 -6.85 19.62 0.40
CA LEU A 95 -5.64 19.38 1.18
C LEU A 95 -4.40 19.59 0.32
N TYR A 96 -3.33 20.10 0.94
CA TYR A 96 -2.02 20.10 0.29
C TYR A 96 -1.55 18.67 0.04
N ILE A 97 -0.93 18.46 -1.12
CA ILE A 97 -0.46 17.12 -1.54
C ILE A 97 0.50 16.48 -0.52
N ILE A 98 1.27 17.30 0.21
CA ILE A 98 2.19 16.86 1.27
C ILE A 98 1.40 16.23 2.44
N LEU A 99 0.25 16.80 2.81
CA LEU A 99 -0.61 16.26 3.87
C LEU A 99 -1.26 14.95 3.43
N ILE A 100 -1.69 14.86 2.17
CA ILE A 100 -2.24 13.62 1.61
C ILE A 100 -1.19 12.51 1.63
N PHE A 101 0.04 12.82 1.24
CA PHE A 101 1.17 11.89 1.29
C PHE A 101 1.48 11.41 2.72
N LEU A 102 1.48 12.32 3.70
CA LEU A 102 1.63 11.96 5.12
C LEU A 102 0.52 11.02 5.59
N LEU A 103 -0.72 11.31 5.24
CA LEU A 103 -1.88 10.47 5.60
C LEU A 103 -1.82 9.08 4.93
N ASP A 104 -1.36 9.01 3.68
CA ASP A 104 -1.15 7.76 2.95
C ASP A 104 -0.08 6.87 3.63
N LEU A 105 1.04 7.48 4.06
CA LEU A 105 2.06 6.79 4.87
C LEU A 105 1.50 6.30 6.21
N VAL A 106 0.62 7.07 6.85
CA VAL A 106 -0.07 6.65 8.07
C VAL A 106 -0.98 5.44 7.79
N SER A 107 -1.69 5.40 6.67
CA SER A 107 -2.50 4.22 6.28
C SER A 107 -1.64 2.96 6.12
N ILE A 108 -0.44 3.08 5.52
CA ILE A 108 0.53 1.96 5.44
C ILE A 108 1.02 1.57 6.85
N PHE A 109 1.26 2.54 7.73
CA PHE A 109 1.65 2.26 9.11
C PHE A 109 0.55 1.52 9.89
N VAL A 110 -0.72 1.90 9.71
CA VAL A 110 -1.88 1.18 10.27
C VAL A 110 -1.91 -0.27 9.78
N TYR A 111 -1.62 -0.53 8.50
CA TYR A 111 -1.51 -1.90 7.99
C TYR A 111 -0.48 -2.72 8.77
N ILE A 112 0.71 -2.16 8.99
CA ILE A 112 1.81 -2.83 9.68
C ILE A 112 1.42 -3.12 11.14
N LEU A 113 0.86 -2.14 11.84
CA LEU A 113 0.39 -2.29 13.23
C LEU A 113 -0.66 -3.39 13.36
N VAL A 114 -1.70 -3.35 12.52
CA VAL A 114 -2.79 -4.34 12.57
C VAL A 114 -2.26 -5.73 12.22
N SER A 115 -1.36 -5.83 11.24
CA SER A 115 -0.71 -7.10 10.90
C SER A 115 0.14 -7.63 12.05
N PHE A 116 0.87 -6.76 12.75
CA PHE A 116 1.68 -7.12 13.91
C PHE A 116 0.82 -7.66 15.08
N ILE A 117 -0.27 -6.95 15.41
CA ILE A 117 -1.20 -7.37 16.46
C ILE A 117 -1.83 -8.72 16.12
N ASN A 118 -2.27 -8.90 14.88
CA ASN A 118 -2.90 -10.15 14.44
C ASN A 118 -1.90 -11.31 14.42
N PHE A 119 -0.67 -11.08 13.95
CA PHE A 119 0.40 -12.08 13.99
C PHE A 119 0.71 -12.53 15.43
N ARG A 120 0.85 -11.58 16.36
CA ARG A 120 1.07 -11.89 17.79
C ARG A 120 -0.10 -12.66 18.40
N SER A 121 -1.34 -12.27 18.09
CA SER A 121 -2.56 -12.94 18.55
C SER A 121 -2.65 -14.38 18.07
N ARG A 122 -2.28 -14.66 16.81
CA ARG A 122 -2.22 -16.03 16.27
C ARG A 122 -1.16 -16.88 16.96
N LYS A 123 0.03 -16.32 17.23
CA LYS A 123 1.10 -17.03 17.93
C LYS A 123 0.66 -17.46 19.34
N ASN A 124 0.02 -16.57 20.09
CA ASN A 124 -0.47 -16.86 21.44
C ASN A 124 -1.64 -17.87 21.49
N ARG A 125 -2.29 -18.19 20.37
CA ARG A 125 -3.36 -19.22 20.31
C ARG A 125 -2.84 -20.61 19.95
N GLN A 126 -1.57 -20.73 19.56
CA GLN A 126 -0.93 -22.01 19.21
C GLN A 126 -0.01 -22.53 20.33
N GLU A 127 0.23 -21.73 21.37
CA GLU A 127 0.80 -22.13 22.67
C GLU A 127 -0.34 -22.52 23.62
#